data_AF-A0A3R6KR38-F1
#
_entry.id   AF-A0A3R6KR38-F1
#
_cell.length_a   1.000
_cell.length_b   1.000
_cell.length_c   1.000
_cell.angle_alpha   90.00
_cell.angle_beta   90.00
_cell.angle_gamma   90.00
#
_symmetry.space_group_name_H-M   'P 1'
#
loop_
_entity.id
_entity.type
_entity.pdbx_description
1 polymer ?
#
loop_
_entity_poly.entity_id
_entity_poly.type
_entity_poly.pdbx_seq_one_letter_code
_entity_poly.pdbx_strand_id
1 'polypeptide(L)'
;MEFFDKLSETIVSAGKDVGQKAKDVSEIAKLKMDIRSKEDFVEKQYAELGKAYYEKHKDEESAEGEEKTPEQEHFFLITEALGEIERMRAEVFKLQGAVECPKCGAKMPQGAAFCSSCGTKMDDIFEE
;
A
#
# COMPACT_ATOMS: atom_id res chain seq x y z
N MET A 1 22.58 6.59 5.97
CA MET A 1 23.67 7.59 5.91
C MET A 1 25.04 6.98 5.58
N GLU A 2 25.17 5.69 5.30
CA GLU A 2 26.49 5.03 5.06
C GLU A 2 27.08 5.22 3.64
N PHE A 3 26.42 6.00 2.77
CA PHE A 3 26.80 6.09 1.35
C PHE A 3 27.80 7.23 1.06
N PHE A 4 27.79 8.31 1.84
CA PHE A 4 28.66 9.48 1.61
C PHE A 4 30.11 9.21 2.03
N ASP A 5 30.32 8.43 3.09
CA ASP A 5 31.65 8.14 3.63
C ASP A 5 32.49 7.28 2.69
N LYS A 6 31.89 6.28 2.02
CA LYS A 6 32.59 5.47 1.00
C LYS A 6 32.89 6.23 -0.30
N LEU A 7 32.11 7.25 -0.62
CA LEU A 7 32.31 8.08 -1.81
C LEU A 7 33.47 9.06 -1.61
N SER A 8 33.61 9.61 -0.41
CA SER A 8 34.71 10.50 -0.01
C SER A 8 36.08 9.80 -0.13
N GLU A 9 36.20 8.57 0.35
CA GLU A 9 37.45 7.80 0.30
C GLU A 9 37.88 7.41 -1.13
N THR A 10 36.92 7.23 -2.05
CA THR A 10 37.20 6.84 -3.43
C THR A 10 37.57 8.04 -4.32
N ILE A 11 37.11 9.25 -3.98
CA ILE A 11 37.37 10.48 -4.75
C ILE A 11 38.83 10.96 -4.60
N VAL A 12 39.43 10.78 -3.42
CA VAL A 12 40.74 11.36 -3.08
C VAL A 12 41.92 10.63 -3.76
N SER A 13 41.77 9.37 -4.17
CA SER A 13 42.86 8.56 -4.74
C SER A 13 42.97 8.61 -6.29
N ALA A 14 42.04 9.24 -7.01
CA ALA A 14 41.87 9.07 -8.45
C ALA A 14 42.33 10.26 -9.34
N GLY A 15 43.30 11.06 -8.88
CA GLY A 15 43.69 12.34 -9.50
C GLY A 15 44.50 12.32 -10.82
N LYS A 16 44.51 11.24 -11.63
CA LYS A 16 45.37 11.18 -12.83
C LYS A 16 44.75 10.84 -14.19
N ASP A 17 43.45 10.55 -14.32
CA ASP A 17 42.84 10.23 -15.63
C ASP A 17 41.47 10.91 -15.78
N VAL A 18 41.43 12.08 -16.43
CA VAL A 18 40.27 13.00 -16.38
C VAL A 18 39.37 12.94 -17.64
N GLY A 19 39.82 12.36 -18.76
CA GLY A 19 39.07 12.36 -20.03
C GLY A 19 38.03 11.24 -20.21
N GLN A 20 38.42 9.98 -19.95
CA GLN A 20 37.53 8.81 -20.12
C GLN A 20 36.49 8.70 -19.00
N LYS A 21 36.90 8.98 -17.75
CA LYS A 21 36.05 8.76 -16.56
C LYS A 21 34.78 9.62 -16.52
N ALA A 22 34.76 10.77 -17.18
CA ALA A 22 33.57 11.62 -17.18
C ALA A 22 32.37 10.97 -17.88
N LYS A 23 32.61 10.22 -18.97
CA LYS A 23 31.56 9.45 -19.65
C LYS A 23 31.09 8.27 -18.80
N ASP A 24 32.04 7.54 -18.21
CA ASP A 24 31.76 6.39 -17.35
C ASP A 24 30.90 6.80 -16.13
N VAL A 25 31.14 7.97 -15.54
CA VAL A 25 30.33 8.48 -14.42
C VAL A 25 28.86 8.72 -14.83
N SER A 26 28.62 9.24 -16.04
CA SER A 26 27.26 9.47 -16.53
C SER A 26 26.51 8.17 -16.84
N GLU A 27 27.20 7.17 -17.41
CA GLU A 27 26.64 5.85 -17.69
C GLU A 27 26.35 5.09 -16.39
N ILE A 28 27.26 5.16 -15.41
CA ILE A 28 27.04 4.58 -14.07
C ILE A 28 25.84 5.23 -13.39
N ALA A 29 25.70 6.56 -13.45
CA ALA A 29 24.56 7.25 -12.86
C ALA A 29 23.24 6.79 -13.50
N LYS A 30 23.19 6.70 -14.83
CA LYS A 30 22.03 6.18 -15.56
C LYS A 30 21.69 4.75 -15.16
N LEU A 31 22.68 3.86 -15.17
CA LEU A 31 22.48 2.45 -14.79
C LEU A 31 21.98 2.31 -13.35
N LYS A 32 22.45 3.12 -12.40
CA LYS A 32 21.94 3.10 -11.02
C LYS A 32 20.48 3.54 -10.93
N MET A 33 20.07 4.54 -11.71
CA MET A 33 18.65 4.96 -11.77
C MET A 33 17.78 3.88 -12.40
N ASP A 34 18.27 3.22 -13.45
CA ASP A 34 17.58 2.11 -14.09
C ASP A 34 17.45 0.91 -13.15
N ILE A 35 18.51 0.55 -12.41
CA ILE A 35 18.49 -0.50 -11.39
C ILE A 35 17.42 -0.21 -10.35
N ARG A 36 17.43 0.99 -9.75
CA ARG A 36 16.43 1.37 -8.75
C ARG A 36 15.01 1.28 -9.31
N SER A 37 14.81 1.77 -10.54
CA SER A 37 13.50 1.71 -11.21
C SER A 37 13.03 0.26 -11.44
N LYS A 38 13.96 -0.66 -11.71
CA LYS A 38 13.66 -2.09 -11.85
C LYS A 38 13.43 -2.77 -10.50
N GLU A 39 14.15 -2.40 -9.45
CA GLU A 39 13.92 -2.87 -8.09
C GLU A 39 12.51 -2.47 -7.60
N ASP A 40 12.15 -1.19 -7.76
CA ASP A 40 10.79 -0.68 -7.43
C ASP A 40 9.71 -1.41 -8.25
N PHE A 41 10.00 -1.74 -9.52
CA PHE A 41 9.08 -2.51 -10.35
C PHE A 41 8.92 -3.94 -9.85
N VAL A 42 10.01 -4.62 -9.51
CA VAL A 42 9.99 -5.99 -8.98
C VAL A 42 9.19 -6.06 -7.67
N GLU A 43 9.39 -5.12 -6.76
CA GLU A 43 8.63 -5.06 -5.50
C GLU A 43 7.12 -4.94 -5.76
N LYS A 44 6.71 -4.08 -6.69
CA LYS A 44 5.30 -3.96 -7.10
C LYS A 44 4.75 -5.26 -7.68
N GLN A 45 5.51 -5.94 -8.53
CA GLN A 45 5.09 -7.21 -9.12
C GLN A 45 4.97 -8.32 -8.07
N TYR A 46 5.85 -8.36 -7.08
CA TYR A 46 5.71 -9.28 -5.93
C TYR A 46 4.46 -8.98 -5.11
N ALA A 47 4.17 -7.71 -4.84
CA ALA A 47 2.96 -7.32 -4.12
C ALA A 47 1.67 -7.68 -4.89
N GLU A 48 1.64 -7.42 -6.21
CA GLU A 48 0.52 -7.78 -7.08
C GLU A 48 0.32 -9.30 -7.16
N LEU A 49 1.40 -10.06 -7.29
CA LEU A 49 1.37 -11.52 -7.31
C LEU A 49 0.84 -12.08 -5.98
N GLY A 50 1.40 -11.62 -4.86
CA GLY A 50 0.97 -12.04 -3.52
C GLY A 50 -0.50 -11.70 -3.25
N LYS A 51 -0.95 -10.52 -3.68
CA LYS A 51 -2.35 -10.12 -3.60
C LYS A 51 -3.26 -11.03 -4.42
N ALA A 52 -2.92 -11.29 -5.68
CA ALA A 52 -3.71 -12.15 -6.55
C ALA A 52 -3.78 -13.59 -6.02
N TYR A 53 -2.68 -14.08 -5.45
CA TYR A 53 -2.63 -15.38 -4.78
C TYR A 53 -3.52 -15.39 -3.53
N TYR A 54 -3.38 -14.43 -2.63
CA TYR A 54 -4.24 -14.31 -1.45
C TYR A 54 -5.72 -14.25 -1.85
N GLU A 55 -6.12 -13.38 -2.78
CA GLU A 55 -7.53 -13.23 -3.18
C GLU A 55 -8.13 -14.52 -3.73
N LYS A 56 -7.33 -15.34 -4.42
CA LYS A 56 -7.77 -16.61 -4.99
C LYS A 56 -7.88 -17.73 -3.94
N HIS A 57 -7.02 -17.70 -2.93
CA HIS A 57 -6.83 -18.81 -2.00
C HIS A 57 -7.33 -18.50 -0.56
N LYS A 58 -7.71 -17.26 -0.23
CA LYS A 58 -8.14 -16.85 1.12
C LYS A 58 -9.34 -17.61 1.69
N ASP A 59 -10.17 -18.17 0.81
CA ASP A 59 -11.38 -18.91 1.18
C ASP A 59 -11.18 -20.44 1.07
N GLU A 60 -9.98 -20.89 0.68
CA GLU A 60 -9.65 -22.31 0.65
C GLU A 60 -9.37 -22.80 2.08
N GLU A 61 -10.19 -23.72 2.55
CA GLU A 61 -10.02 -24.32 3.86
C GLU A 61 -8.76 -25.20 3.85
N SER A 62 -7.79 -24.83 4.68
CA SER A 62 -6.58 -25.62 4.85
C SER A 62 -6.93 -26.93 5.54
N ALA A 63 -6.59 -28.06 4.93
CA ALA A 63 -6.93 -29.38 5.48
C ALA A 63 -6.44 -29.51 6.93
N GLU A 64 -7.34 -29.89 7.83
CA GLU A 64 -7.04 -30.06 9.25
C GLU A 64 -5.93 -31.13 9.42
N GLY A 65 -4.80 -30.73 10.02
CA GLY A 65 -3.69 -31.64 10.35
C GLY A 65 -2.47 -31.54 9.43
N GLU A 66 -2.49 -30.67 8.42
CA GLU A 66 -1.29 -30.37 7.62
C GLU A 66 -0.37 -29.34 8.30
N GLU A 67 0.92 -29.47 8.07
CA GLU A 67 1.93 -28.53 8.56
C GLU A 67 1.68 -27.17 7.94
N LYS A 68 1.64 -26.11 8.76
CA LYS A 68 1.29 -24.79 8.26
C LYS A 68 2.34 -24.30 7.27
N THR A 69 1.93 -23.96 6.06
CA THR A 69 2.85 -23.36 5.09
C THR A 69 3.14 -21.90 5.45
N PRO A 70 4.29 -21.33 5.07
CA PRO A 70 4.59 -19.92 5.31
C PRO A 70 3.51 -18.97 4.75
N GLU A 71 2.86 -19.35 3.66
CA GLU A 71 1.77 -18.59 3.04
C GLU A 71 0.54 -18.52 3.95
N GLN A 72 0.21 -19.59 4.67
CA GLN A 72 -0.93 -19.60 5.60
C GLN A 72 -0.73 -18.65 6.78
N GLU A 73 0.51 -18.48 7.26
CA GLU A 73 0.83 -17.47 8.28
C GLU A 73 0.60 -16.06 7.72
N HIS A 74 1.09 -15.79 6.51
CA HIS A 74 0.82 -14.51 5.84
C HIS A 74 -0.68 -14.27 5.60
N PHE A 75 -1.45 -15.30 5.25
CA PHE A 75 -2.90 -15.19 5.05
C PHE A 75 -3.62 -14.81 6.34
N PHE A 76 -3.23 -15.43 7.47
CA PHE A 76 -3.76 -15.08 8.78
C PHE A 76 -3.49 -13.60 9.10
N LEU A 77 -2.24 -13.16 8.98
CA LEU A 77 -1.84 -11.78 9.27
C LEU A 77 -2.55 -10.75 8.38
N ILE A 78 -2.68 -11.03 7.08
CA ILE A 78 -3.41 -10.17 6.14
C ILE A 78 -4.89 -10.09 6.52
N THR A 79 -5.51 -11.23 6.84
CA THR A 79 -6.94 -11.29 7.19
C THR A 79 -7.23 -10.54 8.50
N GLU A 80 -6.37 -10.70 9.50
CA GLU A 80 -6.45 -9.96 10.76
C GLU A 80 -6.35 -8.45 10.53
N ALA A 81 -5.33 -8.00 9.79
CA ALA A 81 -5.13 -6.58 9.49
C ALA A 81 -6.30 -5.98 8.68
N LEU A 82 -6.88 -6.73 7.73
CA LEU A 82 -8.07 -6.28 6.99
C LEU A 82 -9.26 -6.06 7.94
N GLY A 83 -9.49 -6.97 8.89
CA GLY A 83 -10.52 -6.82 9.90
C GLY A 83 -10.29 -5.60 10.81
N GLU A 84 -9.04 -5.34 11.19
CA GLU A 84 -8.69 -4.12 11.95
C GLU A 84 -8.93 -2.85 11.14
N ILE A 85 -8.58 -2.84 9.84
CA ILE A 85 -8.84 -1.73 8.93
C ILE A 85 -10.34 -1.44 8.85
N GLU A 86 -11.19 -2.45 8.76
CA GLU A 86 -12.64 -2.27 8.75
C GLU A 86 -13.16 -1.64 10.05
N ARG A 87 -12.67 -2.11 11.20
CA ARG A 87 -13.00 -1.51 12.51
C ARG A 87 -12.57 -0.05 12.60
N MET A 88 -11.33 0.26 12.21
CA MET A 88 -10.82 1.63 12.20
C MET A 88 -11.62 2.52 11.23
N ARG A 89 -11.99 2.01 10.06
CA ARG A 89 -12.84 2.74 9.10
C ARG A 89 -14.23 3.03 9.68
N ALA A 90 -14.83 2.07 10.38
CA ALA A 90 -16.11 2.26 11.05
C ALA A 90 -16.02 3.31 12.18
N GLU A 91 -14.93 3.30 12.95
CA GLU A 91 -14.68 4.31 13.98
C GLU A 91 -14.48 5.70 13.38
N VAL A 92 -13.69 5.82 12.31
CA VAL A 92 -13.55 7.08 11.55
C VAL A 92 -14.91 7.57 11.07
N PHE A 93 -15.75 6.68 10.51
CA PHE A 93 -17.08 7.03 10.04
C PHE A 93 -17.98 7.56 11.17
N LYS A 94 -17.90 6.93 12.36
CA LYS A 94 -18.61 7.37 13.57
C LYS A 94 -18.12 8.73 14.07
N LEU A 95 -16.80 8.94 14.15
CA LEU A 95 -16.19 10.19 14.63
C LEU A 95 -16.41 11.36 13.67
N GLN A 96 -16.48 11.09 12.37
CA GLN A 96 -16.84 12.09 11.37
C GLN A 96 -18.31 12.51 11.45
N GLY A 97 -19.11 11.82 12.28
CA GLY A 97 -20.56 11.99 12.30
C GLY A 97 -21.08 11.90 10.87
N ALA A 98 -20.74 10.83 10.15
CA ALA A 98 -21.24 10.61 8.80
C ALA A 98 -22.37 9.59 8.82
N VAL A 99 -23.31 9.72 7.90
CA VAL A 99 -24.41 8.78 7.63
C VAL A 99 -24.45 8.49 6.13
N GLU A 100 -24.74 7.26 5.74
CA GLU A 100 -24.84 6.90 4.33
C GLU A 100 -26.26 7.16 3.82
N CYS A 101 -26.37 7.71 2.61
CA CYS A 101 -27.66 7.90 1.98
C CYS A 101 -28.30 6.54 1.66
N PRO A 102 -29.54 6.26 2.12
CA PRO A 102 -30.17 4.95 1.93
C PRO A 102 -30.48 4.63 0.46
N LYS A 103 -30.52 5.64 -0.42
CA LYS A 103 -30.81 5.43 -1.84
C LYS A 103 -29.55 5.24 -2.69
N CYS A 104 -28.46 5.94 -2.38
CA CYS A 104 -27.29 5.98 -3.27
C CYS A 104 -25.95 5.67 -2.59
N GLY A 105 -25.92 5.46 -1.26
CA GLY A 105 -24.71 5.13 -0.51
C GLY A 105 -23.73 6.29 -0.33
N ALA A 106 -24.08 7.51 -0.76
CA ALA A 106 -23.20 8.67 -0.58
C ALA A 106 -23.09 9.06 0.90
N LYS A 107 -21.87 9.33 1.36
CA LYS A 107 -21.61 9.75 2.74
C LYS A 107 -22.01 11.20 2.96
N MET A 108 -22.90 11.43 3.91
CA MET A 108 -23.43 12.73 4.29
C MET A 108 -23.07 13.02 5.75
N PRO A 109 -22.91 14.28 6.16
CA PRO A 109 -22.80 14.60 7.57
C PRO A 109 -24.10 14.22 8.31
N GLN A 110 -23.96 13.82 9.57
CA GLN A 110 -25.04 13.43 10.46
C GLN A 110 -25.97 14.63 10.68
N GLY A 111 -27.27 14.40 10.54
CA GLY A 111 -28.28 15.46 10.55
C GLY A 111 -28.44 16.23 9.23
N ALA A 112 -27.78 15.83 8.14
CA ALA A 112 -28.13 16.33 6.81
C ALA A 112 -29.59 15.98 6.49
N ALA A 113 -30.44 16.95 6.13
CA ALA A 113 -31.85 16.68 5.80
C ALA A 113 -32.05 16.03 4.42
N PHE A 114 -31.11 16.26 3.49
CA PHE A 114 -31.16 15.73 2.12
C PHE A 114 -29.76 15.33 1.66
N CYS A 115 -29.69 14.28 0.85
CA CYS A 115 -28.46 13.83 0.21
C CYS A 115 -28.02 14.83 -0.86
N SER A 116 -26.81 15.39 -0.73
CA SER A 116 -26.24 16.32 -1.72
C SER A 116 -25.89 15.66 -3.06
N SER A 117 -25.83 14.33 -3.12
CA SER A 117 -25.53 13.59 -4.36
C SER A 117 -26.77 13.18 -5.16
N CYS A 118 -27.87 12.83 -4.49
CA CYS A 118 -29.06 12.29 -5.18
C CYS A 118 -30.39 12.94 -4.78
N GLY A 119 -30.39 13.89 -3.86
CA GLY A 119 -31.58 14.64 -3.41
C GLY A 119 -32.55 13.86 -2.52
N THR A 120 -32.24 12.61 -2.17
CA THR A 120 -33.08 11.80 -1.26
C THR A 120 -33.13 12.44 0.12
N LYS A 121 -34.32 12.53 0.69
CA LYS A 121 -34.49 12.95 2.09
C LYS A 121 -33.80 11.93 2.99
N MET A 122 -32.91 12.43 3.82
CA MET A 122 -32.19 11.63 4.81
C MET A 122 -33.10 11.64 6.04
N ASP A 123 -34.11 10.76 6.07
CA ASP A 123 -35.00 10.70 7.22
C ASP A 123 -34.23 10.17 8.43
N ASP A 124 -34.43 10.83 9.57
CA ASP A 124 -33.80 10.55 10.85
C ASP A 124 -34.03 9.10 11.26
N ILE A 125 -33.03 8.24 11.06
CA ILE A 125 -33.02 6.86 11.57
C ILE A 125 -32.74 6.86 13.09
N PHE A 126 -33.13 7.92 13.80
CA PHE A 126 -32.91 8.12 15.24
C PHE A 126 -34.20 8.52 16.00
N GLU A 127 -35.38 8.18 15.48
CA GLU A 127 -36.58 8.02 16.31
C GLU A 127 -36.82 6.52 16.61
N GLU A 128 -35.99 5.96 17.49
CA GLU A 128 -36.37 5.18 18.70
C GLU A 128 -35.14 4.81 19.54
#